data_AF-A0A6H5HRK4-F1
#
_entry.id   AF-A0A6H5HRK4-F1
#
_cell.length_a   1.000
_cell.length_b   1.000
_cell.length_c   1.000
_cell.angle_alpha   90.00
_cell.angle_beta   90.00
_cell.angle_gamma   90.00
#
_symmetry.space_group_name_H-M   'P 1'
#
loop_
_entity.id
_entity.type
_entity.pdbx_description
1 polymer ?
#
loop_
_entity_poly.entity_id
_entity_poly.type
_entity_poly.pdbx_seq_one_letter_code
_entity_poly.pdbx_strand_id
1 'polypeptide(L)'
;MSVKTSIPKVFQDWKILENQYGTNPVPTKALERFLQENFDKVDGDSQLEKWVPAGWQPHPKIIDRIRAPEYKYFAKELNHLWLKLGRKMSKNVMAESGGQTSLIYVPHGFIVPGGRFRELYYWDTYFILLGLLVCDMHETAKGLVENLLHLVKNYGHIYNGSRIYYQYRSQPPFLLQMVKRYVECTGDFSIVRDNFEILEKEIQYWNDSRRLEVTVDGRKYEMFRYFCSMPGPRPESYREDVAIASFDDTDEGKLYRYQAIGAACESGWDFSSRWFKCKRGNALVDLHTQEIVPVDLNSFMHMNYELLREWAVELGMEHEAEKYAVLSTELKTAIEDLLWDEEDGIWYDLDLRDGSKNRQYASSNFTPLWTKSFDESRKAEIAGKILAYYNKYNLWKLKGGMPSTLCFSGEQWDWPNAWAPLQLIASEGFRNVGLTELAFDVANNWTNNNFSGYLKHNLIFEKYDCRRPGMTGFGGEYEEQVGFGWSNGVLFAFMNDYADRLEPFSPDKIRTPPIQDHNNDALST
;
A
#
# COMPACT_ATOMS: atom_id res chain seq x y z
N MET A 1 -5.13 -21.37 7.97
CA MET A 1 -5.88 -22.51 8.53
C MET A 1 -6.16 -22.21 9.99
N SER A 2 -7.32 -22.60 10.49
CA SER A 2 -7.61 -22.58 11.93
C SER A 2 -7.37 -23.95 12.52
N VAL A 3 -6.96 -24.00 13.78
CA VAL A 3 -6.76 -25.26 14.50
C VAL A 3 -8.11 -25.73 15.04
N LYS A 4 -8.49 -26.98 14.73
CA LYS A 4 -9.77 -27.58 15.16
C LYS A 4 -9.86 -27.83 16.67
N THR A 5 -8.72 -27.98 17.32
CA THR A 5 -8.61 -28.35 18.74
C THR A 5 -7.74 -27.33 19.49
N SER A 6 -6.50 -27.66 19.82
CA SER A 6 -5.54 -26.76 20.44
C SER A 6 -4.16 -26.95 19.85
N ILE A 7 -3.35 -25.89 19.84
CA ILE A 7 -1.97 -25.95 19.34
C ILE A 7 -1.17 -27.10 19.98
N PRO A 8 -1.19 -27.32 21.31
CA PRO A 8 -0.47 -28.45 21.93
C PRO A 8 -0.92 -29.82 21.42
N LYS A 9 -2.22 -30.00 21.16
CA LYS A 9 -2.77 -31.26 20.63
C LYS A 9 -2.28 -31.52 19.21
N VAL A 10 -2.31 -30.50 18.35
CA VAL A 10 -1.79 -30.60 16.97
C VAL A 10 -0.30 -30.97 16.97
N PHE A 11 0.50 -30.35 17.85
CA PHE A 11 1.91 -30.72 18.01
C PHE A 11 2.10 -32.17 18.46
N GLN A 12 1.27 -32.64 19.40
CA GLN A 12 1.30 -34.04 19.83
C GLN A 12 0.97 -34.99 18.68
N ASP A 13 -0.07 -34.68 17.90
CA ASP A 13 -0.49 -35.48 16.75
C ASP A 13 0.57 -35.48 15.64
N TRP A 14 1.26 -34.35 15.43
CA TRP A 14 2.40 -34.27 14.52
C TRP A 14 3.54 -35.18 14.98
N LYS A 15 3.88 -35.16 16.28
CA LYS A 15 4.94 -36.01 16.83
C LYS A 15 4.61 -37.49 16.72
N ILE A 16 3.35 -37.88 16.87
CA ILE A 16 2.90 -39.25 16.64
C ILE A 16 3.12 -39.64 15.18
N LEU A 17 2.74 -38.77 14.24
CA LEU A 17 2.92 -39.03 12.80
C LEU A 17 4.41 -39.10 12.42
N GLU A 18 5.22 -38.14 12.86
CA GLU A 18 6.66 -38.08 12.61
C GLU A 18 7.37 -39.36 13.10
N ASN A 19 7.04 -39.82 14.31
CA ASN A 19 7.61 -41.04 14.90
C ASN A 19 7.28 -42.31 14.09
N GLN A 20 6.16 -42.35 13.34
CA GLN A 20 5.83 -43.51 12.48
C GLN A 20 6.76 -43.66 11.29
N TYR A 21 7.38 -42.56 10.84
CA TYR A 21 8.25 -42.53 9.66
C TYR A 21 9.73 -42.35 10.01
N GLY A 22 10.06 -41.94 11.24
CA GLY A 22 11.42 -41.80 11.72
C GLY A 22 12.17 -40.73 10.92
N THR A 23 13.27 -41.12 10.27
CA THR A 23 14.05 -40.22 9.39
C THR A 23 13.52 -40.15 7.95
N ASN A 24 12.53 -40.97 7.59
CA ASN A 24 11.95 -40.95 6.25
C ASN A 24 10.95 -39.79 6.10
N PRO A 25 10.83 -39.18 4.91
CA PRO A 25 9.81 -38.18 4.64
C PRO A 25 8.40 -38.75 4.85
N VAL A 26 7.53 -37.95 5.49
CA VAL A 26 6.11 -38.29 5.65
C VAL A 26 5.44 -38.33 4.27
N PRO A 27 4.76 -39.43 3.88
CA PRO A 27 4.08 -39.50 2.60
C PRO A 27 2.96 -38.46 2.47
N THR A 28 2.78 -37.89 1.28
CA THR A 28 1.78 -36.84 1.00
C THR A 28 0.39 -37.17 1.51
N LYS A 29 -0.10 -38.40 1.29
CA LYS A 29 -1.44 -38.83 1.76
C LYS A 29 -1.58 -38.83 3.29
N ALA A 30 -0.51 -39.11 4.02
CA ALA A 30 -0.51 -39.09 5.48
C ALA A 30 -0.51 -37.65 6.00
N LEU A 31 0.27 -36.77 5.36
CA LEU A 31 0.26 -35.33 5.64
C LEU A 31 -1.11 -34.71 5.35
N GLU A 32 -1.74 -35.01 4.21
CA GLU A 32 -3.08 -34.54 3.88
C GLU A 32 -4.12 -34.95 4.93
N ARG A 33 -4.05 -36.19 5.41
CA ARG A 33 -4.93 -36.67 6.48
C ARG A 33 -4.69 -35.91 7.78
N PHE A 34 -3.44 -35.75 8.19
CA PHE A 34 -3.08 -34.99 9.37
C PHE A 34 -3.63 -33.56 9.31
N LEU A 35 -3.48 -32.89 8.16
CA LEU A 35 -4.03 -31.56 7.92
C LEU A 35 -5.56 -31.55 8.05
N GLN A 36 -6.24 -32.52 7.42
CA GLN A 36 -7.71 -32.63 7.49
C GLN A 36 -8.23 -32.92 8.91
N GLU A 37 -7.51 -33.67 9.73
CA GLU A 37 -7.90 -34.02 11.09
C GLU A 37 -7.67 -32.86 12.07
N ASN A 38 -6.62 -32.07 11.87
CA ASN A 38 -6.16 -31.06 12.83
C ASN A 38 -6.54 -29.62 12.46
N PHE A 39 -6.80 -29.34 11.19
CA PHE A 39 -7.03 -28.00 10.70
C PHE A 39 -8.34 -27.89 9.93
N ASP A 40 -9.01 -26.75 10.08
CA ASP A 40 -10.13 -26.41 9.23
C ASP A 40 -9.65 -26.03 7.83
N LYS A 41 -10.38 -26.52 6.83
CA LYS A 41 -10.17 -26.11 5.45
C LYS A 41 -10.42 -24.61 5.35
N VAL A 42 -9.57 -23.96 4.55
CA VAL A 42 -9.70 -22.52 4.24
C VAL A 42 -10.96 -22.26 3.40
N ASP A 43 -11.47 -23.28 2.72
CA ASP A 43 -12.67 -23.26 1.88
C ASP A 43 -13.94 -23.41 2.72
N GLY A 44 -14.54 -22.25 3.02
CA GLY A 44 -15.66 -22.12 3.94
C GLY A 44 -15.29 -21.05 4.97
N ASP A 45 -15.66 -19.81 4.67
CA ASP A 45 -15.32 -18.62 5.44
C ASP A 45 -16.07 -18.58 6.79
N SER A 46 -15.86 -19.57 7.65
CA SER A 46 -16.46 -19.61 9.00
C SER A 46 -16.04 -18.40 9.86
N GLN A 47 -14.97 -17.72 9.45
CA GLN A 47 -14.37 -16.59 10.15
C GLN A 47 -14.87 -15.24 9.61
N LEU A 48 -15.22 -15.16 8.33
CA LEU A 48 -15.73 -13.93 7.72
C LEU A 48 -17.04 -14.19 7.00
N GLU A 49 -18.05 -13.42 7.39
CA GLU A 49 -19.36 -13.43 6.77
C GLU A 49 -19.40 -12.39 5.65
N LYS A 50 -20.16 -12.69 4.59
CA LYS A 50 -20.51 -11.66 3.60
C LYS A 50 -21.30 -10.56 4.31
N TRP A 51 -20.92 -9.33 4.05
CA TRP A 51 -21.52 -8.17 4.70
C TRP A 51 -21.85 -7.09 3.68
N VAL A 52 -23.02 -6.48 3.83
CA VAL A 52 -23.44 -5.35 3.01
C VAL A 52 -22.99 -4.07 3.72
N PRO A 53 -22.16 -3.23 3.06
CA PRO A 53 -21.73 -1.97 3.63
C PRO A 53 -22.90 -1.08 4.05
N ALA A 54 -22.82 -0.52 5.25
CA ALA A 54 -23.79 0.46 5.74
C ALA A 54 -23.75 1.72 4.86
N GLY A 55 -24.92 2.22 4.49
CA GLY A 55 -25.07 3.35 3.57
C GLY A 55 -25.00 2.97 2.08
N TRP A 56 -24.74 1.70 1.74
CA TRP A 56 -24.73 1.30 0.34
C TRP A 56 -26.11 1.50 -0.30
N GLN A 57 -26.10 2.14 -1.45
CA GLN A 57 -27.27 2.30 -2.32
C GLN A 57 -26.86 2.04 -3.76
N PRO A 58 -27.76 1.51 -4.61
CA PRO A 58 -27.42 1.18 -5.99
C PRO A 58 -27.05 2.41 -6.83
N HIS A 59 -27.53 3.60 -6.44
CA HIS A 59 -27.30 4.85 -7.15
C HIS A 59 -26.79 5.96 -6.21
N PRO A 60 -25.50 5.94 -5.82
CA PRO A 60 -24.90 7.03 -5.04
C PRO A 60 -24.85 8.34 -5.83
N LYS A 61 -24.79 9.47 -5.12
CA LYS A 61 -24.89 10.83 -5.69
C LYS A 61 -23.82 11.12 -6.74
N ILE A 62 -22.65 10.49 -6.63
CA ILE A 62 -21.56 10.66 -7.61
C ILE A 62 -21.99 10.30 -9.04
N ILE A 63 -22.90 9.34 -9.23
CA ILE A 63 -23.33 8.90 -10.57
C ILE A 63 -24.02 10.04 -11.33
N ASP A 64 -24.75 10.92 -10.63
CA ASP A 64 -25.44 12.04 -11.27
C ASP A 64 -24.47 13.14 -11.71
N ARG A 65 -23.31 13.25 -11.05
CA ARG A 65 -22.27 14.22 -11.37
C ARG A 65 -21.41 13.82 -12.56
N ILE A 66 -21.22 12.52 -12.79
CA ILE A 66 -20.43 12.01 -13.92
C ILE A 66 -21.10 12.44 -15.22
N ARG A 67 -20.38 13.05 -16.16
CA ARG A 67 -20.96 13.50 -17.43
C ARG A 67 -21.13 12.36 -18.44
N ALA A 68 -20.06 11.59 -18.68
CA ALA A 68 -20.01 10.56 -19.71
C ALA A 68 -20.95 9.36 -19.39
N PRO A 69 -21.92 9.02 -20.25
CA PRO A 69 -22.84 7.89 -20.02
C PRO A 69 -22.15 6.54 -19.77
N GLU A 70 -21.05 6.28 -20.46
CA GLU A 70 -20.22 5.09 -20.33
C GLU A 70 -19.62 5.00 -18.92
N TYR A 71 -19.13 6.11 -18.38
CA TYR A 71 -18.62 6.18 -17.02
C TYR A 71 -19.72 6.16 -15.96
N LYS A 72 -20.94 6.62 -16.27
CA LYS A 72 -22.09 6.38 -15.38
C LYS A 72 -22.39 4.89 -15.25
N TYR A 73 -22.39 4.16 -16.37
CA TYR A 73 -22.55 2.71 -16.34
C TYR A 73 -21.40 2.05 -15.57
N PHE A 74 -20.16 2.43 -15.87
CA PHE A 74 -19.00 1.89 -15.18
C PHE A 74 -19.03 2.14 -13.67
N ALA A 75 -19.37 3.36 -13.22
CA ALA A 75 -19.50 3.71 -11.81
C ALA A 75 -20.58 2.89 -11.09
N LYS A 76 -21.68 2.54 -11.77
CA LYS A 76 -22.69 1.62 -11.21
C LYS A 76 -22.09 0.25 -10.96
N GLU A 77 -21.33 -0.28 -11.91
CA GLU A 77 -20.70 -1.61 -11.81
C GLU A 77 -19.64 -1.64 -10.72
N LEU A 78 -18.81 -0.59 -10.64
CA LEU A 78 -17.84 -0.36 -9.57
C LEU A 78 -18.52 -0.30 -8.18
N ASN A 79 -19.66 0.38 -8.07
CA ASN A 79 -20.39 0.47 -6.82
C ASN A 79 -20.94 -0.90 -6.34
N HIS A 80 -21.33 -1.79 -7.27
CA HIS A 80 -21.75 -3.15 -6.93
C HIS A 80 -20.58 -4.03 -6.43
N LEU A 81 -19.32 -3.71 -6.75
CA LEU A 81 -18.17 -4.45 -6.24
C LEU A 81 -18.04 -4.34 -4.72
N TRP A 82 -18.48 -3.25 -4.10
CA TRP A 82 -18.47 -3.11 -2.64
C TRP A 82 -19.27 -4.21 -1.93
N LEU A 83 -20.39 -4.66 -2.53
CA LEU A 83 -21.17 -5.79 -2.02
C LEU A 83 -20.43 -7.12 -2.09
N LYS A 84 -19.52 -7.27 -3.07
CA LYS A 84 -18.72 -8.49 -3.24
C LYS A 84 -17.52 -8.52 -2.30
N LEU A 85 -16.96 -7.36 -1.98
CA LEU A 85 -15.77 -7.20 -1.14
C LEU A 85 -16.10 -7.01 0.36
N GLY A 86 -17.33 -6.65 0.70
CA GLY A 86 -17.76 -6.46 2.09
C GLY A 86 -17.68 -7.74 2.92
N ARG A 87 -16.95 -7.67 4.03
CA ARG A 87 -16.79 -8.74 5.02
C ARG A 87 -17.07 -8.23 6.42
N LYS A 88 -17.52 -9.12 7.29
CA LYS A 88 -17.60 -8.89 8.73
C LYS A 88 -17.10 -10.14 9.45
N MET A 89 -16.37 -9.96 10.54
CA MET A 89 -15.93 -11.12 11.33
C MET A 89 -17.11 -11.81 12.00
N SER A 90 -17.13 -13.14 11.92
CA SER A 90 -18.13 -13.95 12.60
C SER A 90 -17.95 -13.84 14.11
N LYS A 91 -19.02 -14.13 14.86
CA LYS A 91 -18.97 -14.12 16.33
C LYS A 91 -17.96 -15.13 16.90
N ASN A 92 -17.65 -16.19 16.14
CA ASN A 92 -16.70 -17.21 16.56
C ASN A 92 -15.28 -16.67 16.63
N VAL A 93 -14.86 -15.79 15.71
CA VAL A 93 -13.52 -15.16 15.75
C VAL A 93 -13.33 -14.38 17.06
N MET A 94 -14.37 -13.69 17.52
CA MET A 94 -14.35 -12.97 18.81
C MET A 94 -14.17 -13.93 20.00
N ALA A 95 -14.82 -15.10 19.97
CA ALA A 95 -14.73 -16.12 21.01
C ALA A 95 -13.42 -16.93 20.95
N GLU A 96 -12.86 -17.13 19.75
CA GLU A 96 -11.65 -17.90 19.44
C GLU A 96 -10.35 -17.10 19.58
N SER A 97 -10.42 -15.89 20.13
CA SER A 97 -9.28 -15.03 20.52
C SER A 97 -8.22 -15.75 21.38
N GLY A 98 -8.50 -16.97 21.86
CA GLY A 98 -7.58 -17.89 22.55
C GLY A 98 -6.60 -18.68 21.67
N GLY A 99 -6.30 -18.24 20.45
CA GLY A 99 -5.15 -18.73 19.66
C GLY A 99 -5.43 -19.85 18.66
N GLN A 100 -6.69 -20.12 18.31
CA GLN A 100 -7.06 -21.12 17.30
C GLN A 100 -7.04 -20.57 15.87
N THR A 101 -7.09 -19.25 15.72
CA THR A 101 -7.09 -18.53 14.45
C THR A 101 -5.91 -17.59 14.34
N SER A 102 -5.41 -17.40 13.11
CA SER A 102 -4.46 -16.32 12.82
C SER A 102 -5.12 -14.97 12.59
N LEU A 103 -6.44 -14.91 12.37
CA LEU A 103 -7.17 -13.65 12.13
C LEU A 103 -7.33 -12.87 13.44
N ILE A 104 -7.02 -11.58 13.40
CA ILE A 104 -7.19 -10.64 14.51
C ILE A 104 -8.58 -10.03 14.44
N TYR A 105 -9.30 -10.03 15.56
CA TYR A 105 -10.65 -9.49 15.62
C TYR A 105 -10.69 -7.96 15.42
N VAL A 106 -11.70 -7.48 14.68
CA VAL A 106 -12.08 -6.06 14.60
C VAL A 106 -13.61 -5.93 14.72
N PRO A 107 -14.13 -4.86 15.36
CA PRO A 107 -15.54 -4.77 15.75
C PRO A 107 -16.53 -4.47 14.60
N HIS A 108 -16.11 -3.77 13.55
CA HIS A 108 -16.96 -3.32 12.45
C HIS A 108 -16.72 -4.12 11.17
N GLY A 109 -17.70 -4.09 10.27
CA GLY A 109 -17.52 -4.61 8.90
C GLY A 109 -16.43 -3.82 8.16
N PHE A 110 -15.78 -4.48 7.20
CA PHE A 110 -14.71 -3.89 6.41
C PHE A 110 -14.76 -4.40 4.97
N ILE A 111 -13.96 -3.78 4.11
CA ILE A 111 -13.79 -4.16 2.71
C ILE A 111 -12.43 -4.82 2.56
N VAL A 112 -12.38 -6.02 1.99
CA VAL A 112 -11.09 -6.66 1.65
C VAL A 112 -10.56 -6.15 0.32
N PRO A 113 -9.25 -6.22 0.06
CA PRO A 113 -8.69 -5.86 -1.25
C PRO A 113 -9.31 -6.70 -2.39
N GLY A 114 -9.37 -8.02 -2.26
CA GLY A 114 -9.95 -8.91 -3.27
C GLY A 114 -9.11 -10.15 -3.55
N GLY A 115 -9.68 -11.12 -4.26
CA GLY A 115 -9.02 -12.39 -4.58
C GLY A 115 -8.61 -13.18 -3.32
N ARG A 116 -7.32 -13.50 -3.18
CA ARG A 116 -6.76 -14.27 -2.06
C ARG A 116 -6.72 -13.49 -0.74
N PHE A 117 -6.75 -12.16 -0.80
CA PHE A 117 -6.66 -11.27 0.36
C PHE A 117 -8.00 -11.22 1.08
N ARG A 118 -8.04 -11.81 2.28
CA ARG A 118 -9.29 -12.01 3.05
C ARG A 118 -9.31 -11.22 4.35
N GLU A 119 -8.21 -10.58 4.71
CA GLU A 119 -8.10 -9.76 5.91
C GLU A 119 -8.14 -8.27 5.56
N LEU A 120 -8.31 -7.44 6.59
CA LEU A 120 -8.11 -5.99 6.47
C LEU A 120 -6.61 -5.75 6.25
N TYR A 121 -6.25 -4.96 5.23
CA TYR A 121 -4.88 -4.47 4.98
C TYR A 121 -4.81 -2.97 5.24
N TYR A 122 -3.73 -2.51 5.86
CA TYR A 122 -3.69 -1.17 6.43
C TYR A 122 -3.74 -0.06 5.36
N TRP A 123 -2.74 0.06 4.48
CA TRP A 123 -2.70 1.19 3.56
C TRP A 123 -3.76 1.09 2.44
N ASP A 124 -4.16 -0.13 2.04
CA ASP A 124 -5.28 -0.40 1.13
C ASP A 124 -6.57 0.25 1.61
N THR A 125 -6.79 0.22 2.93
CA THR A 125 -7.98 0.76 3.59
C THR A 125 -8.15 2.26 3.32
N TYR A 126 -7.06 3.02 3.12
CA TYR A 126 -7.17 4.44 2.79
C TYR A 126 -7.84 4.64 1.43
N PHE A 127 -7.35 3.95 0.40
CA PHE A 127 -7.89 4.08 -0.95
C PHE A 127 -9.33 3.59 -1.04
N ILE A 128 -9.64 2.49 -0.34
CA ILE A 128 -11.00 1.99 -0.17
C ILE A 128 -11.89 3.05 0.49
N LEU A 129 -11.44 3.66 1.59
CA LEU A 129 -12.18 4.67 2.33
C LEU A 129 -12.54 5.88 1.46
N LEU A 130 -11.64 6.33 0.58
CA LEU A 130 -11.96 7.39 -0.38
C LEU A 130 -13.15 7.02 -1.28
N GLY A 131 -13.15 5.79 -1.82
CA GLY A 131 -14.26 5.31 -2.65
C GLY A 131 -15.57 5.18 -1.89
N LEU A 132 -15.52 4.72 -0.63
CA LEU A 132 -16.69 4.61 0.22
C LEU A 132 -17.31 5.98 0.52
N LEU A 133 -16.49 6.99 0.85
CA LEU A 133 -16.96 8.36 1.07
C LEU A 133 -17.63 8.93 -0.18
N VAL A 134 -17.01 8.75 -1.35
CA VAL A 134 -17.58 9.19 -2.64
C VAL A 134 -18.92 8.49 -2.96
N CYS A 135 -19.11 7.26 -2.48
CA CYS A 135 -20.32 6.47 -2.68
C CYS A 135 -21.36 6.65 -1.55
N ASP A 136 -21.29 7.74 -0.77
CA ASP A 136 -22.20 8.06 0.35
C ASP A 136 -22.19 7.03 1.51
N MET A 137 -21.21 6.13 1.58
CA MET A 137 -21.10 5.07 2.60
C MET A 137 -20.35 5.53 3.86
N HIS A 138 -20.76 6.67 4.42
CA HIS A 138 -20.04 7.34 5.52
C HIS A 138 -19.95 6.48 6.79
N GLU A 139 -21.00 5.74 7.14
CA GLU A 139 -21.01 4.84 8.30
C GLU A 139 -20.02 3.68 8.14
N THR A 140 -19.87 3.16 6.91
CA THR A 140 -18.85 2.14 6.63
C THR A 140 -17.46 2.73 6.73
N ALA A 141 -17.24 3.94 6.21
CA ALA A 141 -15.96 4.64 6.31
C ALA A 141 -15.58 4.91 7.78
N LYS A 142 -16.54 5.32 8.62
CA LYS A 142 -16.35 5.47 10.07
C LYS A 142 -15.93 4.16 10.72
N GLY A 143 -16.66 3.07 10.45
CA GLY A 143 -16.36 1.74 10.99
C GLY A 143 -14.98 1.22 10.59
N LEU A 144 -14.48 1.55 9.39
CA LEU A 144 -13.11 1.24 8.99
C LEU A 144 -12.07 1.97 9.85
N VAL A 145 -12.26 3.27 10.10
CA VAL A 145 -11.39 4.03 11.00
C VAL A 145 -11.45 3.49 12.42
N GLU A 146 -12.65 3.18 12.93
CA GLU A 146 -12.85 2.60 14.26
C GLU A 146 -12.18 1.22 14.40
N ASN A 147 -12.17 0.41 13.34
CA ASN A 147 -11.42 -0.84 13.31
C ASN A 147 -9.90 -0.60 13.45
N LEU A 148 -9.35 0.40 12.78
CA LEU A 148 -7.92 0.71 12.88
C LEU A 148 -7.55 1.28 14.26
N LEU A 149 -8.37 2.17 14.80
CA LEU A 149 -8.24 2.68 16.17
C LEU A 149 -8.29 1.52 17.19
N HIS A 150 -9.17 0.55 16.99
CA HIS A 150 -9.24 -0.66 17.80
C HIS A 150 -7.93 -1.46 17.74
N LEU A 151 -7.30 -1.57 16.57
CA LEU A 151 -6.01 -2.26 16.43
C LEU A 151 -4.90 -1.53 17.20
N VAL A 152 -4.76 -0.20 17.05
CA VAL A 152 -3.77 0.58 17.80
C VAL A 152 -3.99 0.49 19.31
N LYS A 153 -5.25 0.55 19.75
CA LYS A 153 -5.61 0.43 21.15
C LYS A 153 -5.16 -0.90 21.76
N ASN A 154 -5.45 -2.02 21.09
CA ASN A 154 -5.24 -3.36 21.65
C ASN A 154 -3.88 -3.98 21.33
N TYR A 155 -3.25 -3.61 20.21
CA TYR A 155 -2.00 -4.21 19.73
C TYR A 155 -0.82 -3.23 19.70
N GLY A 156 -1.05 -1.95 19.96
CA GLY A 156 -0.01 -0.92 20.01
C GLY A 156 0.21 -0.20 18.69
N HIS A 157 0.02 -0.90 17.57
CA HIS A 157 0.11 -0.37 16.21
C HIS A 157 -0.78 -1.17 15.26
N ILE A 158 -0.93 -0.68 14.04
CA ILE A 158 -1.66 -1.39 12.98
C ILE A 158 -0.68 -2.31 12.27
N TYR A 159 -0.99 -3.60 12.20
CA TYR A 159 -0.19 -4.58 11.47
C TYR A 159 -0.41 -4.43 9.96
N ASN A 160 0.47 -4.99 9.13
CA ASN A 160 0.31 -5.02 7.66
C ASN A 160 -1.11 -5.46 7.24
N GLY A 161 -1.58 -6.57 7.79
CA GLY A 161 -2.99 -6.95 7.76
C GLY A 161 -3.47 -7.51 9.09
N SER A 162 -4.77 -7.76 9.23
CA SER A 162 -5.38 -8.23 10.49
C SER A 162 -5.11 -9.73 10.75
N ARG A 163 -3.84 -10.15 10.73
CA ARG A 163 -3.37 -11.50 11.06
C ARG A 163 -2.18 -11.47 12.02
N ILE A 164 -2.10 -12.44 12.92
CA ILE A 164 -1.05 -12.53 13.96
C ILE A 164 0.36 -12.60 13.35
N TYR A 165 0.54 -13.29 12.23
CA TYR A 165 1.86 -13.39 11.58
C TYR A 165 2.37 -12.06 10.98
N TYR A 166 1.53 -11.01 10.95
CA TYR A 166 1.95 -9.66 10.59
C TYR A 166 2.47 -8.83 11.77
N GLN A 167 2.47 -9.33 13.01
CA GLN A 167 2.78 -8.55 14.22
C GLN A 167 4.11 -7.78 14.22
N TYR A 168 5.10 -8.24 13.46
CA TYR A 168 6.43 -7.62 13.40
C TYR A 168 6.52 -6.43 12.44
N ARG A 169 5.47 -6.18 11.65
CA ARG A 169 5.47 -5.12 10.63
C ARG A 169 4.12 -4.45 10.45
N SER A 170 4.17 -3.19 10.08
CA SER A 170 3.02 -2.38 9.72
C SER A 170 2.86 -2.31 8.19
N GLN A 171 2.34 -1.18 7.71
CA GLN A 171 2.25 -0.75 6.32
C GLN A 171 2.30 0.80 6.30
N PRO A 172 2.37 1.48 5.13
CA PRO A 172 2.39 2.95 5.09
C PRO A 172 1.33 3.60 6.00
N PRO A 173 1.71 4.53 6.91
CA PRO A 173 0.89 4.93 8.05
C PRO A 173 -0.20 5.94 7.71
N PHE A 174 -1.33 5.45 7.21
CA PHE A 174 -2.39 6.26 6.59
C PHE A 174 -3.61 6.53 7.50
N LEU A 175 -3.60 6.12 8.78
CA LEU A 175 -4.74 6.27 9.69
C LEU A 175 -5.17 7.74 9.85
N LEU A 176 -4.23 8.65 10.09
CA LEU A 176 -4.54 10.06 10.29
C LEU A 176 -5.12 10.68 9.00
N GLN A 177 -4.64 10.26 7.83
CA GLN A 177 -5.19 10.68 6.55
C GLN A 177 -6.61 10.14 6.35
N MET A 178 -6.88 8.89 6.74
CA MET A 178 -8.23 8.33 6.73
C MET A 178 -9.19 9.14 7.61
N VAL A 179 -8.76 9.47 8.84
CA VAL A 179 -9.51 10.33 9.76
C VAL A 179 -9.76 11.71 9.15
N LYS A 180 -8.71 12.35 8.61
CA LYS A 180 -8.82 13.65 7.93
C LYS A 180 -9.87 13.62 6.82
N ARG A 181 -9.81 12.64 5.92
CA ARG A 181 -10.75 12.53 4.79
C ARG A 181 -12.18 12.26 5.25
N TYR A 182 -12.35 11.46 6.29
CA TYR A 182 -13.66 11.25 6.90
C TYR A 182 -14.23 12.55 7.51
N VAL A 183 -13.42 13.30 8.26
CA VAL A 183 -13.82 14.59 8.86
C VAL A 183 -14.15 15.62 7.78
N GLU A 184 -13.32 15.75 6.74
CA GLU A 184 -13.58 16.67 5.62
C GLU A 184 -14.90 16.38 4.90
N CYS A 185 -15.26 15.10 4.78
CA CYS A 185 -16.48 14.68 4.10
C CYS A 185 -17.73 14.84 4.98
N THR A 186 -17.62 14.58 6.28
CA THR A 186 -18.78 14.46 7.18
C THR A 186 -18.95 15.62 8.15
N GLY A 187 -17.89 16.38 8.44
CA GLY A 187 -17.84 17.36 9.53
C GLY A 187 -17.75 16.75 10.93
N ASP A 188 -17.67 15.42 11.06
CA ASP A 188 -17.67 14.72 12.35
C ASP A 188 -16.26 14.77 13.01
N PHE A 189 -15.93 15.91 13.61
CA PHE A 189 -14.66 16.09 14.33
C PHE A 189 -14.61 15.33 15.67
N SER A 190 -15.72 14.71 16.12
CA SER A 190 -15.72 13.92 17.35
C SER A 190 -14.73 12.76 17.27
N ILE A 191 -14.54 12.18 16.07
CA ILE A 191 -13.61 11.07 15.87
C ILE A 191 -12.16 11.44 16.22
N VAL A 192 -11.75 12.69 16.00
CA VAL A 192 -10.43 13.20 16.38
C VAL A 192 -10.41 13.48 17.88
N ARG A 193 -11.36 14.30 18.37
CA ARG A 193 -11.42 14.72 19.77
C ARG A 193 -11.44 13.52 20.73
N ASP A 194 -12.23 12.51 20.41
CA ASP A 194 -12.48 11.38 21.30
C ASP A 194 -11.36 10.32 21.21
N ASN A 195 -10.44 10.42 20.22
CA ASN A 195 -9.39 9.42 19.97
C ASN A 195 -7.98 10.00 19.77
N PHE A 196 -7.73 11.27 20.09
CA PHE A 196 -6.44 11.94 19.84
C PHE A 196 -5.26 11.12 20.40
N GLU A 197 -5.35 10.64 21.65
CA GLU A 197 -4.29 9.83 22.28
C GLU A 197 -4.03 8.51 21.53
N ILE A 198 -5.05 7.90 20.92
CA ILE A 198 -4.89 6.66 20.14
C ILE A 198 -4.22 6.96 18.80
N LEU A 199 -4.59 8.06 18.15
CA LEU A 199 -3.95 8.53 16.92
C LEU A 199 -2.48 8.88 17.17
N GLU A 200 -2.20 9.57 18.28
CA GLU A 200 -0.85 9.90 18.71
C GLU A 200 -0.03 8.64 18.99
N LYS A 201 -0.63 7.63 19.65
CA LYS A 201 0.02 6.35 19.97
C LYS A 201 0.54 5.63 18.73
N GLU A 202 -0.19 5.68 17.62
CA GLU A 202 0.31 5.10 16.37
C GLU A 202 1.58 5.81 15.87
N ILE A 203 1.58 7.14 15.88
CA ILE A 203 2.74 7.93 15.46
C ILE A 203 3.92 7.71 16.41
N GLN A 204 3.65 7.52 17.70
CA GLN A 204 4.67 7.18 18.68
C GLN A 204 5.32 5.82 18.40
N TYR A 205 4.54 4.81 17.96
CA TYR A 205 5.12 3.53 17.52
C TYR A 205 6.13 3.72 16.38
N TRP A 206 5.84 4.55 15.39
CA TRP A 206 6.78 4.83 14.30
C TRP A 206 8.03 5.55 14.80
N ASN A 207 7.86 6.53 15.70
CA ASN A 207 8.96 7.26 16.33
C ASN A 207 9.90 6.35 17.12
N ASP A 208 9.36 5.37 17.81
CA ASP A 208 10.13 4.48 18.68
C ASP A 208 10.79 3.34 17.92
N SER A 209 10.18 2.90 16.81
CA SER A 209 10.56 1.63 16.17
C SER A 209 11.11 1.76 14.73
N ARG A 210 10.94 2.91 14.08
CA ARG A 210 11.35 3.14 12.67
C ARG A 210 12.20 4.38 12.44
N ARG A 211 12.30 5.25 13.46
CA ARG A 211 13.17 6.43 13.42
C ARG A 211 14.63 6.05 13.59
N LEU A 212 15.51 6.77 12.90
CA LEU A 212 16.96 6.65 13.00
C LEU A 212 17.63 8.01 12.79
N GLU A 213 18.84 8.14 13.34
CA GLU A 213 19.71 9.28 13.09
C GLU A 213 20.55 9.04 11.81
N VAL A 214 20.57 10.03 10.93
CA VAL A 214 21.43 10.10 9.75
C VAL A 214 22.34 11.32 9.90
N THR A 215 23.67 11.12 9.80
CA THR A 215 24.64 12.22 9.89
C THR A 215 25.27 12.49 8.53
N VAL A 216 25.15 13.73 8.04
CA VAL A 216 25.78 14.20 6.79
C VAL A 216 26.51 15.50 7.10
N ASP A 217 27.79 15.58 6.74
CA ASP A 217 28.66 16.74 6.96
C ASP A 217 28.65 17.29 8.40
N GLY A 218 28.54 16.39 9.38
CA GLY A 218 28.51 16.73 10.81
C GLY A 218 27.15 17.22 11.32
N ARG A 219 26.13 17.36 10.46
CA ARG A 219 24.76 17.65 10.84
C ARG A 219 23.96 16.36 10.99
N LYS A 220 23.19 16.27 12.08
CA LYS A 220 22.33 15.14 12.41
C LYS A 220 20.90 15.41 11.95
N TYR A 221 20.27 14.40 11.38
CA TYR A 221 18.90 14.41 10.93
C TYR A 221 18.18 13.18 11.46
N GLU A 222 16.97 13.36 11.97
CA GLU A 222 16.09 12.26 12.36
C GLU A 222 15.21 11.89 11.16
N MET A 223 15.34 10.65 10.68
CA MET A 223 14.64 10.13 9.50
C MET A 223 13.95 8.81 9.83
N PHE A 224 13.14 8.30 8.92
CA PHE A 224 12.43 7.03 9.05
C PHE A 224 12.86 6.03 7.98
N ARG A 225 12.87 4.75 8.35
CA ARG A 225 13.03 3.62 7.42
C ARG A 225 11.98 2.55 7.69
N TYR A 226 11.63 1.79 6.67
CA TYR A 226 10.91 0.53 6.90
C TYR A 226 11.84 -0.48 7.55
N PHE A 227 11.35 -1.21 8.54
CA PHE A 227 12.14 -2.17 9.30
C PHE A 227 11.24 -3.29 9.79
N CYS A 228 11.72 -4.52 9.85
CA CYS A 228 10.94 -5.63 10.39
C CYS A 228 11.87 -6.49 11.24
N SER A 229 11.59 -6.59 12.53
CA SER A 229 12.40 -7.38 13.48
C SER A 229 12.00 -8.85 13.52
N MET A 230 11.45 -9.38 12.42
CA MET A 230 10.97 -10.76 12.38
C MET A 230 12.12 -11.76 12.63
N PRO A 231 11.87 -12.84 13.41
CA PRO A 231 12.93 -13.76 13.82
C PRO A 231 13.25 -14.86 12.80
N GLY A 232 12.56 -14.89 11.66
CA GLY A 232 12.62 -15.99 10.69
C GLY A 232 11.77 -15.69 9.46
N PRO A 233 11.56 -16.65 8.56
CA PRO A 233 10.79 -16.47 7.33
C PRO A 233 9.31 -16.13 7.61
N ARG A 234 8.68 -15.41 6.68
CA ARG A 234 7.26 -15.07 6.69
C ARG A 234 6.40 -16.33 6.72
N PRO A 235 5.48 -16.52 7.69
CA PRO A 235 4.61 -17.70 7.70
C PRO A 235 3.76 -17.88 6.44
N GLU A 236 3.34 -16.78 5.82
CA GLU A 236 2.51 -16.76 4.61
C GLU A 236 3.26 -16.99 3.29
N SER A 237 4.60 -16.89 3.31
CA SER A 237 5.52 -17.14 2.18
C SER A 237 6.76 -17.92 2.65
N TYR A 238 6.57 -18.90 3.54
CA TYR A 238 7.65 -19.54 4.29
C TYR A 238 8.68 -20.21 3.36
N ARG A 239 8.19 -20.92 2.34
CA ARG A 239 9.02 -21.68 1.42
C ARG A 239 9.87 -20.75 0.55
N GLU A 240 9.26 -19.68 0.08
CA GLU A 240 9.86 -18.66 -0.77
C GLU A 240 10.99 -17.95 -0.01
N ASP A 241 10.71 -17.49 1.22
CA ASP A 241 11.70 -16.82 2.07
C ASP A 241 12.89 -17.72 2.42
N VAL A 242 12.65 -18.98 2.79
CA VAL A 242 13.72 -19.96 3.07
C VAL A 242 14.58 -20.21 1.83
N ALA A 243 13.97 -20.30 0.65
CA ALA A 243 14.71 -20.47 -0.59
C ALA A 243 15.60 -19.26 -0.89
N ILE A 244 15.11 -18.04 -0.68
CA ILE A 244 15.89 -16.80 -0.88
C ILE A 244 17.03 -16.70 0.16
N ALA A 245 16.75 -16.97 1.43
CA ALA A 245 17.76 -16.91 2.49
C ALA A 245 18.78 -18.05 2.40
N SER A 246 18.49 -19.13 1.67
CA SER A 246 19.46 -20.24 1.48
C SER A 246 20.73 -19.84 0.73
N PHE A 247 20.75 -18.66 0.09
CA PHE A 247 21.94 -18.08 -0.53
C PHE A 247 22.90 -17.41 0.49
N ASP A 248 22.44 -17.20 1.72
CA ASP A 248 23.26 -16.72 2.83
C ASP A 248 23.78 -17.91 3.65
N ASP A 249 25.10 -18.02 3.82
CA ASP A 249 25.74 -19.17 4.48
C ASP A 249 25.63 -19.15 6.01
N THR A 250 25.42 -17.97 6.60
CA THR A 250 25.37 -17.77 8.05
C THR A 250 23.95 -17.53 8.55
N ASP A 251 23.70 -17.86 9.82
CA ASP A 251 22.40 -17.61 10.44
C ASP A 251 22.12 -16.10 10.56
N GLU A 252 23.16 -15.29 10.77
CA GLU A 252 23.06 -13.82 10.76
C GLU A 252 22.68 -13.28 9.37
N GLY A 253 23.26 -13.83 8.29
CA GLY A 253 22.93 -13.45 6.91
C GLY A 253 21.49 -13.82 6.56
N LYS A 254 21.05 -15.02 6.93
CA LYS A 254 19.64 -15.46 6.79
C LYS A 254 18.69 -14.56 7.55
N LEU A 255 19.02 -14.22 8.80
CA LEU A 255 18.19 -13.32 9.61
C LEU A 255 18.11 -11.93 8.96
N TYR A 256 19.23 -11.36 8.52
CA TYR A 256 19.25 -10.10 7.78
C TYR A 256 18.34 -10.16 6.54
N ARG A 257 18.38 -11.28 5.80
CA ARG A 257 17.53 -11.50 4.62
C ARG A 257 16.04 -11.51 4.96
N TYR A 258 15.64 -12.24 5.99
CA TYR A 258 14.25 -12.27 6.44
C TYR A 258 13.77 -10.89 6.88
N GLN A 259 14.61 -10.12 7.58
CA GLN A 259 14.28 -8.76 7.99
C GLN A 259 14.15 -7.82 6.78
N ALA A 260 15.00 -7.96 5.76
CA ALA A 260 14.95 -7.14 4.54
C ALA A 260 13.68 -7.41 3.73
N ILE A 261 13.30 -8.68 3.63
CA ILE A 261 12.03 -9.12 3.05
C ILE A 261 10.85 -8.55 3.84
N GLY A 262 10.87 -8.68 5.17
CA GLY A 262 9.82 -8.16 6.05
C GLY A 262 9.66 -6.63 5.94
N ALA A 263 10.76 -5.90 5.84
CA ALA A 263 10.77 -4.45 5.64
C ALA A 263 10.24 -4.06 4.26
N ALA A 264 10.54 -4.83 3.20
CA ALA A 264 9.93 -4.61 1.88
C ALA A 264 8.40 -4.81 1.93
N CYS A 265 7.92 -5.83 2.66
CA CYS A 265 6.48 -6.02 2.87
C CYS A 265 5.85 -4.88 3.69
N GLU A 266 6.57 -4.34 4.68
CA GLU A 266 6.12 -3.17 5.45
C GLU A 266 6.01 -1.91 4.57
N SER A 267 6.84 -1.78 3.54
CA SER A 267 6.75 -0.66 2.61
C SER A 267 5.49 -0.67 1.73
N GLY A 268 4.83 -1.84 1.61
CA GLY A 268 3.79 -2.10 0.62
C GLY A 268 4.32 -2.37 -0.79
N TRP A 269 5.64 -2.28 -1.01
CA TRP A 269 6.31 -2.54 -2.30
C TRP A 269 7.09 -3.86 -2.28
N ASP A 270 6.43 -4.97 -1.99
CA ASP A 270 6.97 -6.34 -2.02
C ASP A 270 6.75 -7.02 -3.38
N PHE A 271 7.73 -7.16 -4.27
CA PHE A 271 9.07 -6.58 -4.23
C PHE A 271 9.29 -5.60 -5.39
N SER A 272 10.39 -4.86 -5.29
CA SER A 272 10.78 -3.81 -6.25
C SER A 272 12.29 -3.66 -6.29
N SER A 273 12.80 -3.32 -7.46
CA SER A 273 14.17 -2.89 -7.73
C SER A 273 14.59 -1.63 -6.98
N ARG A 274 13.60 -0.88 -6.47
CA ARG A 274 13.80 0.18 -5.48
C ARG A 274 14.60 -0.28 -4.26
N TRP A 275 14.47 -1.55 -3.87
CA TRP A 275 15.07 -2.12 -2.67
C TRP A 275 16.34 -2.97 -2.93
N PHE A 276 16.79 -3.08 -4.18
CA PHE A 276 17.89 -3.98 -4.56
C PHE A 276 19.23 -3.27 -4.63
N LYS A 277 20.29 -3.93 -4.13
CA LYS A 277 21.67 -3.43 -4.27
C LYS A 277 22.09 -3.43 -5.75
N CYS A 278 21.84 -4.53 -6.44
CA CYS A 278 22.11 -4.69 -7.87
C CYS A 278 20.80 -4.85 -8.64
N LYS A 279 20.68 -4.14 -9.75
CA LYS A 279 19.48 -4.17 -10.63
C LYS A 279 19.59 -5.24 -11.73
N ARG A 280 20.60 -6.12 -11.64
CA ARG A 280 20.87 -7.22 -12.57
C ARG A 280 21.14 -8.50 -11.76
N GLY A 281 20.50 -9.61 -12.12
CA GLY A 281 20.71 -10.91 -11.47
C GLY A 281 19.50 -11.40 -10.65
N ASN A 282 19.73 -12.26 -9.66
CA ASN A 282 18.68 -12.76 -8.76
C ASN A 282 18.33 -11.68 -7.73
N ALA A 283 17.38 -10.83 -8.09
CA ALA A 283 17.21 -9.52 -7.47
C ALA A 283 16.79 -9.57 -5.98
N LEU A 284 16.08 -10.62 -5.56
CA LEU A 284 15.63 -10.78 -4.17
C LEU A 284 16.75 -11.10 -3.18
N VAL A 285 17.84 -11.75 -3.63
CA VAL A 285 19.03 -11.96 -2.79
C VAL A 285 19.84 -10.67 -2.58
N ASP A 286 19.46 -9.59 -3.25
CA ASP A 286 20.08 -8.27 -3.11
C ASP A 286 19.18 -7.25 -2.36
N LEU A 287 18.06 -7.69 -1.76
CA LEU A 287 17.25 -6.85 -0.88
C LEU A 287 18.09 -6.27 0.28
N HIS A 288 17.90 -4.97 0.54
CA HIS A 288 18.50 -4.26 1.67
C HIS A 288 17.59 -3.15 2.19
N THR A 289 16.27 -3.37 2.16
CA THR A 289 15.25 -2.36 2.47
C THR A 289 15.48 -1.62 3.79
N GLN A 290 15.94 -2.33 4.84
CA GLN A 290 16.27 -1.74 6.14
C GLN A 290 17.48 -0.79 6.13
N GLU A 291 18.19 -0.66 5.02
CA GLU A 291 19.32 0.25 4.85
C GLU A 291 18.95 1.43 3.94
N ILE A 292 17.67 1.60 3.61
CA ILE A 292 17.17 2.69 2.77
C ILE A 292 16.29 3.60 3.62
N VAL A 293 16.50 4.91 3.51
CA VAL A 293 15.61 5.96 4.01
C VAL A 293 14.65 6.33 2.88
N PRO A 294 13.39 5.88 2.91
CA PRO A 294 12.47 6.01 1.80
C PRO A 294 11.81 7.39 1.78
N VAL A 295 11.76 8.04 0.62
CA VAL A 295 11.14 9.35 0.46
C VAL A 295 9.67 9.38 0.84
N ASP A 296 8.95 8.31 0.50
CA ASP A 296 7.52 8.17 0.77
C ASP A 296 7.23 8.05 2.27
N LEU A 297 7.91 7.16 3.00
CA LEU A 297 7.71 7.01 4.44
C LEU A 297 7.96 8.32 5.20
N ASN A 298 9.06 9.01 4.89
CA ASN A 298 9.39 10.27 5.55
C ASN A 298 8.36 11.36 5.23
N SER A 299 7.86 11.38 3.99
CA SER A 299 6.77 12.27 3.58
C SER A 299 5.46 11.98 4.31
N PHE A 300 5.09 10.70 4.48
CA PHE A 300 3.91 10.29 5.23
C PHE A 300 4.02 10.68 6.70
N MET A 301 5.19 10.48 7.32
CA MET A 301 5.43 10.87 8.72
C MET A 301 5.39 12.38 8.90
N HIS A 302 5.93 13.17 7.98
CA HIS A 302 5.79 14.63 8.01
C HIS A 302 4.31 15.05 7.97
N MET A 303 3.53 14.49 7.05
CA MET A 303 2.09 14.77 6.99
C MET A 303 1.36 14.34 8.28
N ASN A 304 1.75 13.24 8.90
CA ASN A 304 1.20 12.81 10.19
C ASN A 304 1.51 13.79 11.32
N TYR A 305 2.72 14.34 11.37
CA TYR A 305 3.07 15.39 12.34
C TYR A 305 2.25 16.66 12.10
N GLU A 306 2.08 17.09 10.85
CA GLU A 306 1.24 18.25 10.53
C GLU A 306 -0.23 18.04 10.97
N LEU A 307 -0.80 16.86 10.75
CA LEU A 307 -2.18 16.58 11.17
C LEU A 307 -2.34 16.57 12.69
N LEU A 308 -1.41 15.97 13.43
CA LEU A 308 -1.44 16.01 14.90
C LEU A 308 -1.27 17.44 15.42
N ARG A 309 -0.38 18.22 14.81
CA ARG A 309 -0.20 19.65 15.13
C ARG A 309 -1.51 20.43 14.92
N GLU A 310 -2.12 20.31 13.75
CA GLU A 310 -3.36 21.01 13.40
C GLU A 310 -4.50 20.65 14.36
N TRP A 311 -4.69 19.37 14.65
CA TRP A 311 -5.74 18.92 15.57
C TRP A 311 -5.44 19.28 17.03
N ALA A 312 -4.19 19.26 17.45
CA ALA A 312 -3.81 19.72 18.78
C ALA A 312 -4.14 21.21 18.98
N VAL A 313 -3.87 22.06 17.96
CA VAL A 313 -4.28 23.47 17.97
C VAL A 313 -5.79 23.61 18.09
N GLU A 314 -6.56 22.89 17.26
CA GLU A 314 -8.03 22.93 17.27
C GLU A 314 -8.61 22.47 18.62
N LEU A 315 -7.94 21.54 19.30
CA LEU A 315 -8.34 21.03 20.61
C LEU A 315 -7.82 21.86 21.80
N GLY A 316 -6.99 22.89 21.56
CA GLY A 316 -6.37 23.69 22.63
C GLY A 316 -5.26 22.96 23.40
N MET A 317 -4.63 21.96 22.80
CA MET A 317 -3.54 21.16 23.36
C MET A 317 -2.18 21.80 23.01
N GLU A 318 -1.82 22.86 23.75
CA GLU A 318 -0.66 23.71 23.43
C GLU A 318 0.68 22.95 23.39
N HIS A 319 0.89 22.03 24.33
CA HIS A 319 2.13 21.24 24.42
C HIS A 319 2.29 20.30 23.21
N GLU A 320 1.22 19.59 22.84
CA GLU A 320 1.21 18.67 21.69
C GLU A 320 1.35 19.45 20.38
N ALA A 321 0.70 20.61 20.28
CA ALA A 321 0.85 21.50 19.13
C ALA A 321 2.31 21.96 18.94
N GLU A 322 2.99 22.38 20.00
CA GLU A 322 4.40 22.77 19.94
C GLU A 322 5.32 21.57 19.60
N LYS A 323 5.12 20.43 20.28
CA LYS A 323 5.84 19.18 20.01
C LYS A 323 5.80 18.82 18.52
N TYR A 324 4.61 18.78 17.93
CA TYR A 324 4.46 18.38 16.53
C TYR A 324 4.86 19.48 15.54
N ALA A 325 4.80 20.76 15.92
CA ALA A 325 5.38 21.84 15.11
C ALA A 325 6.90 21.70 14.95
N VAL A 326 7.62 21.38 16.03
CA VAL A 326 9.07 21.15 15.99
C VAL A 326 9.40 19.92 15.15
N LEU A 327 8.79 18.77 15.47
CA LEU A 327 9.04 17.50 14.77
C LEU A 327 8.74 17.59 13.27
N SER A 328 7.66 18.27 12.89
CA SER A 328 7.30 18.48 11.49
C SER A 328 8.34 19.36 10.77
N THR A 329 8.73 20.48 11.38
CA THR A 329 9.73 21.40 10.80
C THR A 329 11.09 20.72 10.59
N GLU A 330 11.54 19.94 11.58
CA GLU A 330 12.80 19.20 11.51
C GLU A 330 12.77 18.14 10.41
N LEU A 331 11.71 17.33 10.35
CA LEU A 331 11.58 16.28 9.34
C LEU A 331 11.43 16.85 7.93
N LYS A 332 10.68 17.95 7.76
CA LYS A 332 10.60 18.66 6.47
C LYS A 332 11.97 19.12 5.99
N THR A 333 12.73 19.73 6.89
CA THR A 333 14.10 20.19 6.60
C THR A 333 14.98 19.01 6.20
N ALA A 334 14.86 17.88 6.90
CA ALA A 334 15.63 16.67 6.58
C ALA A 334 15.26 16.06 5.22
N ILE A 335 13.98 16.05 4.84
CA ILE A 335 13.52 15.62 3.51
C ILE A 335 14.13 16.51 2.42
N GLU A 336 14.14 17.83 2.63
CA GLU A 336 14.74 18.78 1.68
C GLU A 336 16.27 18.62 1.60
N ASP A 337 16.96 18.54 2.72
CA ASP A 337 18.42 18.50 2.73
C ASP A 337 18.97 17.17 2.21
N LEU A 338 18.32 16.04 2.52
CA LEU A 338 18.85 14.71 2.25
C LEU A 338 18.27 14.05 1.01
N LEU A 339 16.98 14.27 0.72
CA LEU A 339 16.27 13.49 -0.30
C LEU A 339 16.06 14.28 -1.61
N TRP A 340 15.98 15.60 -1.56
CA TRP A 340 15.86 16.43 -2.76
C TRP A 340 17.15 16.44 -3.58
N ASP A 341 17.04 16.25 -4.89
CA ASP A 341 18.11 16.42 -5.85
C ASP A 341 17.86 17.66 -6.71
N GLU A 342 18.72 18.66 -6.57
CA GLU A 342 18.55 19.95 -7.23
C GLU A 342 18.72 19.86 -8.76
N GLU A 343 19.58 18.95 -9.24
CA GLU A 343 19.86 18.74 -10.66
C GLU A 343 18.69 18.05 -11.37
N ASP A 344 18.24 16.91 -10.85
CA ASP A 344 17.11 16.18 -11.42
C ASP A 344 15.76 16.84 -11.09
N GLY A 345 15.71 17.66 -10.04
CA GLY A 345 14.52 18.38 -9.60
C GLY A 345 13.43 17.46 -9.06
N ILE A 346 13.84 16.45 -8.30
CA ILE A 346 13.00 15.41 -7.72
C ILE A 346 13.58 14.94 -6.38
N TRP A 347 12.79 14.24 -5.57
CA TRP A 347 13.29 13.54 -4.39
C TRP A 347 13.62 12.08 -4.68
N TYR A 348 14.67 11.56 -4.05
CA TYR A 348 15.10 10.18 -4.13
C TYR A 348 15.22 9.56 -2.73
N ASP A 349 15.14 8.23 -2.66
CA ASP A 349 15.52 7.51 -1.46
C ASP A 349 17.03 7.65 -1.20
N LEU A 350 17.43 7.62 0.08
CA LEU A 350 18.83 7.65 0.50
C LEU A 350 19.29 6.26 0.93
N ASP A 351 20.39 5.78 0.37
CA ASP A 351 21.04 4.53 0.75
C ASP A 351 22.03 4.79 1.91
N LEU A 352 21.79 4.15 3.05
CA LEU A 352 22.60 4.34 4.25
C LEU A 352 23.98 3.67 4.18
N ARG A 353 24.21 2.77 3.21
CA ARG A 353 25.48 2.05 3.11
C ARG A 353 26.61 2.95 2.61
N ASP A 354 26.30 3.83 1.68
CA ASP A 354 27.26 4.74 1.05
C ASP A 354 26.84 6.22 1.06
N GLY A 355 25.66 6.53 1.61
CA GLY A 355 25.11 7.89 1.66
C GLY A 355 24.63 8.41 0.31
N SER A 356 24.49 7.54 -0.69
CA SER A 356 24.08 7.94 -2.04
C SER A 356 22.56 7.99 -2.21
N LYS A 357 22.10 8.81 -3.16
CA LYS A 357 20.68 8.84 -3.57
C LYS A 357 20.42 7.75 -4.61
N ASN A 358 19.35 6.97 -4.44
CA ASN A 358 18.89 6.03 -5.46
C ASN A 358 18.22 6.80 -6.61
N ARG A 359 19.01 7.26 -7.59
CA ARG A 359 18.57 8.06 -8.76
C ARG A 359 17.68 7.31 -9.76
N GLN A 360 17.04 6.22 -9.36
CA GLN A 360 16.06 5.54 -10.17
C GLN A 360 14.74 6.31 -10.19
N TYR A 361 14.10 6.32 -11.35
CA TYR A 361 12.69 6.69 -11.40
C TYR A 361 11.87 5.69 -10.58
N ALA A 362 11.22 6.19 -9.53
CA ALA A 362 10.15 5.51 -8.84
C ALA A 362 8.98 6.48 -8.67
N SER A 363 7.75 6.03 -8.82
CA SER A 363 6.58 6.91 -8.66
C SER A 363 6.45 7.47 -7.23
N SER A 364 7.06 6.83 -6.23
CA SER A 364 7.20 7.34 -4.86
C SER A 364 7.98 8.66 -4.77
N ASN A 365 8.81 8.98 -5.77
CA ASN A 365 9.59 10.22 -5.82
C ASN A 365 8.69 11.48 -5.85
N PHE A 366 7.42 11.33 -6.26
CA PHE A 366 6.42 12.40 -6.27
C PHE A 366 5.67 12.54 -4.94
N THR A 367 5.85 11.62 -3.99
CA THR A 367 5.11 11.61 -2.71
C THR A 367 5.23 12.93 -1.93
N PRO A 368 6.41 13.60 -1.85
CA PRO A 368 6.52 14.90 -1.17
C PRO A 368 5.54 15.97 -1.70
N LEU A 369 5.16 15.90 -2.97
CA LEU A 369 4.17 16.82 -3.56
C LEU A 369 2.78 16.59 -2.97
N TRP A 370 2.40 15.33 -2.78
CA TRP A 370 1.11 14.95 -2.21
C TRP A 370 1.00 15.37 -0.75
N THR A 371 2.04 15.08 0.02
CA THR A 371 2.11 15.35 1.47
C THR A 371 2.49 16.80 1.80
N LYS A 372 2.76 17.62 0.78
CA LYS A 372 3.31 18.98 0.90
C LYS A 372 4.59 19.04 1.76
N SER A 373 5.40 18.00 1.68
CA SER A 373 6.71 17.88 2.35
C SER A 373 7.81 18.62 1.59
N PHE A 374 7.55 19.87 1.21
CA PHE A 374 8.48 20.74 0.48
C PHE A 374 8.23 22.21 0.79
N ASP A 375 9.21 23.08 0.58
CA ASP A 375 9.08 24.51 0.77
C ASP A 375 8.06 25.10 -0.22
N GLU A 376 6.90 25.48 0.29
CA GLU A 376 5.83 26.05 -0.52
C GLU A 376 6.23 27.38 -1.17
N SER A 377 7.25 28.08 -0.63
CA SER A 377 7.79 29.28 -1.27
C SER A 377 8.42 28.98 -2.64
N ARG A 378 8.93 27.76 -2.83
CA ARG A 378 9.53 27.25 -4.08
C ARG A 378 8.52 26.53 -4.99
N LYS A 379 7.22 26.55 -4.67
CA LYS A 379 6.18 25.81 -5.40
C LYS A 379 6.24 25.96 -6.92
N ALA A 380 6.40 27.18 -7.43
CA ALA A 380 6.43 27.43 -8.88
C ALA A 380 7.70 26.86 -9.55
N GLU A 381 8.83 26.95 -8.86
CA GLU A 381 10.11 26.39 -9.31
C GLU A 381 10.05 24.86 -9.34
N ILE A 382 9.57 24.25 -8.25
CA ILE A 382 9.36 22.80 -8.12
C ILE A 382 8.41 22.32 -9.22
N ALA A 383 7.29 23.00 -9.47
CA ALA A 383 6.38 22.63 -10.55
C ALA A 383 7.08 22.55 -11.92
N GLY A 384 7.95 23.51 -12.25
CA GLY A 384 8.74 23.49 -13.48
C GLY A 384 9.70 22.30 -13.55
N LYS A 385 10.40 22.02 -12.46
CA LYS A 385 11.33 20.87 -12.33
C LYS A 385 10.62 19.52 -12.44
N ILE A 386 9.48 19.36 -11.77
CA ILE A 386 8.65 18.15 -11.84
C ILE A 386 8.15 17.90 -13.26
N LEU A 387 7.69 18.94 -13.96
CA LEU A 387 7.28 18.82 -15.36
C LEU A 387 8.45 18.40 -16.27
N ALA A 388 9.64 18.96 -16.05
CA ALA A 388 10.85 18.56 -16.77
C ALA A 388 11.21 17.09 -16.50
N TYR A 389 11.14 16.65 -15.24
CA TYR A 389 11.39 15.25 -14.84
C TYR A 389 10.37 14.29 -15.49
N TYR A 390 9.08 14.64 -15.45
CA TYR A 390 8.01 13.88 -16.10
C TYR A 390 8.23 13.72 -17.61
N ASN A 391 8.71 14.79 -18.27
CA ASN A 391 9.03 14.79 -19.69
C ASN A 391 10.31 14.00 -20.02
N LYS A 392 11.37 14.11 -19.19
CA LYS A 392 12.64 13.37 -19.31
C LYS A 392 12.40 11.87 -19.44
N TYR A 393 11.48 11.32 -18.64
CA TYR A 393 11.12 9.91 -18.64
C TYR A 393 9.99 9.52 -19.61
N ASN A 394 9.52 10.46 -20.44
CA ASN A 394 8.45 10.24 -21.42
C ASN A 394 7.15 9.66 -20.82
N LEU A 395 6.83 10.02 -19.56
CA LEU A 395 5.71 9.41 -18.84
C LEU A 395 4.35 9.70 -19.50
N TRP A 396 4.24 10.82 -20.24
CA TRP A 396 3.05 11.17 -21.03
C TRP A 396 2.69 10.15 -22.12
N LYS A 397 3.64 9.32 -22.56
CA LYS A 397 3.41 8.25 -23.55
C LYS A 397 2.70 7.04 -22.94
N LEU A 398 2.76 6.87 -21.63
CA LEU A 398 2.28 5.67 -20.93
C LEU A 398 0.80 5.81 -20.59
N LYS A 399 -0.06 5.48 -21.56
CA LYS A 399 -1.52 5.63 -21.42
C LYS A 399 -2.16 4.61 -20.47
N GLY A 400 -1.44 3.57 -20.05
CA GLY A 400 -1.87 2.67 -18.98
C GLY A 400 -1.61 3.23 -17.57
N GLY A 401 -1.08 4.44 -17.43
CA GLY A 401 -0.71 5.04 -16.14
C GLY A 401 0.80 5.06 -15.94
N MET A 402 1.23 5.71 -14.87
CA MET A 402 2.65 5.80 -14.52
C MET A 402 3.12 4.49 -13.86
N PRO A 403 4.26 3.93 -14.30
CA PRO A 403 4.76 2.67 -13.76
C PRO A 403 5.35 2.88 -12.36
N SER A 404 5.46 1.81 -11.56
CA SER A 404 6.10 1.87 -10.24
C SER A 404 7.55 2.31 -10.36
N THR A 405 8.30 1.68 -11.27
CA THR A 405 9.65 2.10 -11.67
C THR A 405 9.85 1.90 -13.18
N LEU A 406 11.02 2.25 -13.71
CA LEU A 406 11.41 1.95 -15.11
C LEU A 406 12.34 0.73 -15.24
N CYS A 407 12.61 0.00 -14.15
CA CYS A 407 13.43 -1.20 -14.18
C CYS A 407 12.57 -2.44 -14.42
N PHE A 408 12.95 -3.28 -15.38
CA PHE A 408 12.30 -4.57 -15.61
C PHE A 408 13.00 -5.67 -14.80
N SER A 409 12.58 -5.86 -13.55
CA SER A 409 13.17 -6.86 -12.64
C SER A 409 12.44 -8.22 -12.67
N GLY A 410 11.19 -8.24 -13.15
CA GLY A 410 10.27 -9.39 -12.99
C GLY A 410 9.39 -9.29 -11.74
N GLU A 411 9.67 -8.35 -10.85
CA GLU A 411 8.85 -8.11 -9.66
C GLU A 411 7.64 -7.23 -9.93
N GLN A 412 6.66 -7.29 -9.03
CA GLN A 412 5.36 -6.68 -9.26
C GLN A 412 5.35 -5.15 -9.07
N TRP A 413 6.22 -4.58 -8.22
CA TRP A 413 6.33 -3.14 -8.01
C TRP A 413 7.42 -2.50 -8.88
N ASP A 414 7.50 -2.95 -10.13
CA ASP A 414 8.47 -2.51 -11.12
C ASP A 414 7.83 -2.39 -12.51
N TRP A 415 8.61 -1.93 -13.49
CA TRP A 415 8.16 -1.89 -14.87
C TRP A 415 7.72 -3.29 -15.32
N PRO A 416 6.60 -3.44 -16.05
CA PRO A 416 5.75 -2.39 -16.61
C PRO A 416 4.50 -2.08 -15.77
N ASN A 417 4.46 -2.48 -14.50
CA ASN A 417 3.24 -2.39 -13.70
C ASN A 417 2.98 -0.97 -13.20
N ALA A 418 1.73 -0.55 -13.30
CA ALA A 418 1.17 0.66 -12.72
C ALA A 418 0.12 0.27 -11.66
N TRP A 419 0.14 0.98 -10.53
CA TRP A 419 -0.68 0.67 -9.36
C TRP A 419 -1.54 1.87 -8.98
N ALA A 420 -2.79 1.61 -8.57
CA ALA A 420 -3.77 2.64 -8.26
C ALA A 420 -3.28 3.65 -7.19
N PRO A 421 -2.69 3.21 -6.06
CA PRO A 421 -2.14 4.12 -5.05
C PRO A 421 -1.20 5.18 -5.61
N LEU A 422 -0.29 4.76 -6.49
CA LEU A 422 0.76 5.63 -7.03
C LEU A 422 0.20 6.65 -8.03
N GLN A 423 -0.89 6.30 -8.73
CA GLN A 423 -1.56 7.25 -9.61
C GLN A 423 -2.25 8.35 -8.81
N LEU A 424 -2.92 7.99 -7.70
CA LEU A 424 -3.59 8.95 -6.84
C LEU A 424 -2.58 9.92 -6.22
N ILE A 425 -1.52 9.38 -5.60
CA ILE A 425 -0.46 10.18 -4.96
C ILE A 425 0.14 11.18 -5.97
N ALA A 426 0.48 10.72 -7.18
CA ALA A 426 1.02 11.60 -8.19
C ALA A 426 0.02 12.67 -8.67
N SER A 427 -1.22 12.28 -8.97
CA SER A 427 -2.26 13.22 -9.42
C SER A 427 -2.54 14.30 -8.35
N GLU A 428 -2.75 13.91 -7.10
CA GLU A 428 -2.97 14.87 -6.01
C GLU A 428 -1.72 15.74 -5.78
N GLY A 429 -0.52 15.16 -5.83
CA GLY A 429 0.74 15.90 -5.72
C GLY A 429 0.93 16.94 -6.82
N PHE A 430 0.69 16.58 -8.09
CA PHE A 430 0.74 17.53 -9.21
C PHE A 430 -0.26 18.67 -9.04
N ARG A 431 -1.46 18.38 -8.53
CA ARG A 431 -2.45 19.42 -8.21
C ARG A 431 -1.97 20.36 -7.12
N ASN A 432 -1.32 19.85 -6.07
CA ASN A 432 -0.80 20.65 -4.96
C ASN A 432 0.25 21.68 -5.39
N VAL A 433 1.02 21.40 -6.45
CA VAL A 433 1.97 22.35 -7.05
C VAL A 433 1.42 23.17 -8.23
N GLY A 434 0.13 23.01 -8.56
CA GLY A 434 -0.53 23.79 -9.61
C GLY A 434 -0.41 23.19 -11.03
N LEU A 435 0.14 21.98 -11.17
CA LEU A 435 0.17 21.23 -12.43
C LEU A 435 -1.17 20.50 -12.64
N THR A 436 -2.27 21.26 -12.67
CA THR A 436 -3.65 20.75 -12.68
C THR A 436 -3.99 19.92 -13.92
N GLU A 437 -3.50 20.31 -15.10
CA GLU A 437 -3.72 19.53 -16.34
C GLU A 437 -2.94 18.21 -16.34
N LEU A 438 -1.71 18.21 -15.79
CA LEU A 438 -0.94 16.98 -15.62
C LEU A 438 -1.61 16.02 -14.63
N ALA A 439 -2.14 16.54 -13.53
CA ALA A 439 -2.94 15.77 -12.57
C ALA A 439 -4.16 15.14 -13.25
N PHE A 440 -4.88 15.91 -14.08
CA PHE A 440 -6.01 15.41 -14.85
C PHE A 440 -5.57 14.32 -15.84
N ASP A 441 -4.44 14.49 -16.55
CA ASP A 441 -3.95 13.49 -17.51
C ASP A 441 -3.64 12.14 -16.83
N VAL A 442 -3.04 12.15 -15.64
CA VAL A 442 -2.81 10.92 -14.86
C VAL A 442 -4.13 10.24 -14.52
N ALA A 443 -5.09 10.99 -13.96
CA ALA A 443 -6.39 10.47 -13.58
C ALA A 443 -7.20 9.96 -14.77
N ASN A 444 -7.16 10.68 -15.89
CA ASN A 444 -7.85 10.33 -17.13
C ASN A 444 -7.26 9.07 -17.77
N ASN A 445 -5.93 8.94 -17.82
CA ASN A 445 -5.27 7.74 -18.33
C ASN A 445 -5.59 6.53 -17.45
N TRP A 446 -5.54 6.67 -16.13
CA TRP A 446 -5.85 5.57 -15.20
C TRP A 446 -7.31 5.13 -15.29
N THR A 447 -8.24 6.07 -15.32
CA THR A 447 -9.69 5.79 -15.44
C THR A 447 -9.98 5.05 -16.76
N ASN A 448 -9.38 5.50 -17.85
CA ASN A 448 -9.52 4.86 -19.15
C ASN A 448 -8.87 3.47 -19.23
N ASN A 449 -7.71 3.30 -18.61
CA ASN A 449 -7.04 2.00 -18.54
C ASN A 449 -7.94 0.96 -17.85
N ASN A 450 -8.47 1.31 -16.68
CA ASN A 450 -9.37 0.44 -15.92
C ASN A 450 -10.68 0.19 -16.66
N PHE A 451 -11.28 1.22 -17.28
CA PHE A 451 -12.50 1.06 -18.05
C PHE A 451 -12.30 0.14 -19.26
N SER A 452 -11.17 0.28 -19.96
CA SER A 452 -10.82 -0.61 -21.08
C SER A 452 -10.66 -2.07 -20.62
N GLY A 453 -10.05 -2.27 -19.44
CA GLY A 453 -9.91 -3.60 -18.83
C GLY A 453 -11.25 -4.20 -18.46
N TYR A 454 -12.13 -3.39 -17.86
CA TYR A 454 -13.49 -3.79 -17.53
C TYR A 454 -14.32 -4.15 -18.77
N LEU A 455 -14.29 -3.34 -19.84
CA LEU A 455 -15.02 -3.67 -21.08
C LEU A 455 -14.55 -4.98 -21.73
N LYS A 456 -13.25 -5.29 -21.62
CA LYS A 456 -12.66 -6.47 -22.24
C LYS A 456 -12.82 -7.74 -21.40
N HIS A 457 -12.73 -7.62 -20.09
CA HIS A 457 -12.61 -8.75 -19.17
C HIS A 457 -13.74 -8.84 -18.13
N ASN A 458 -14.57 -7.81 -18.00
CA ASN A 458 -15.58 -7.66 -16.95
C ASN A 458 -15.00 -7.75 -15.52
N LEU A 459 -13.75 -7.27 -15.36
CA LEU A 459 -12.97 -7.36 -14.13
C LEU A 459 -12.24 -6.04 -13.87
N ILE A 460 -11.97 -5.79 -12.59
CA ILE A 460 -11.02 -4.77 -12.11
C ILE A 460 -9.82 -5.50 -11.55
N PHE A 461 -8.62 -5.13 -12.00
CA PHE A 461 -7.38 -5.78 -11.58
C PHE A 461 -6.74 -5.05 -10.39
N GLU A 462 -5.89 -5.77 -9.67
CA GLU A 462 -4.98 -5.24 -8.66
C GLU A 462 -4.03 -4.17 -9.23
N LYS A 463 -3.42 -4.49 -10.38
CA LYS A 463 -2.40 -3.69 -11.07
C LYS A 463 -2.54 -3.83 -12.58
N TYR A 464 -2.01 -2.86 -13.33
CA TYR A 464 -2.18 -2.81 -14.79
C TYR A 464 -0.85 -2.63 -15.52
N ASP A 465 -0.77 -3.09 -16.78
CA ASP A 465 0.38 -2.86 -17.64
C ASP A 465 0.34 -1.42 -18.20
N CYS A 466 1.29 -0.57 -17.80
CA CYS A 466 1.35 0.83 -18.21
C CYS A 466 1.47 1.04 -19.73
N ARG A 467 1.96 0.02 -20.45
CA ARG A 467 2.19 0.06 -21.91
C ARG A 467 0.93 -0.25 -22.70
N ARG A 468 -0.02 -0.98 -22.11
CA ARG A 468 -1.17 -1.57 -22.80
C ARG A 468 -2.46 -1.32 -22.02
N PRO A 469 -3.17 -0.21 -22.28
CA PRO A 469 -4.45 0.06 -21.65
C PRO A 469 -5.42 -1.14 -21.73
N GLY A 470 -6.05 -1.45 -20.61
CA GLY A 470 -6.97 -2.57 -20.43
C GLY A 470 -6.32 -3.92 -20.14
N MET A 471 -4.99 -4.01 -20.05
CA MET A 471 -4.29 -5.24 -19.66
C MET A 471 -3.88 -5.21 -18.19
N THR A 472 -4.05 -6.35 -17.51
CA THR A 472 -3.48 -6.59 -16.18
C THR A 472 -1.95 -6.54 -16.22
N GLY A 473 -1.35 -6.14 -15.11
CA GLY A 473 0.09 -6.31 -14.85
C GLY A 473 0.43 -7.74 -14.46
N PHE A 474 1.72 -8.02 -14.22
CA PHE A 474 2.23 -9.37 -13.91
C PHE A 474 3.40 -9.33 -12.92
N GLY A 475 3.97 -10.48 -12.57
CA GLY A 475 5.18 -10.58 -11.74
C GLY A 475 4.88 -10.67 -10.24
N GLY A 476 5.93 -10.91 -9.46
CA GLY A 476 5.86 -11.20 -8.03
C GLY A 476 5.57 -12.67 -7.71
N GLU A 477 5.24 -12.96 -6.44
CA GLU A 477 5.17 -14.32 -5.89
C GLU A 477 3.81 -15.03 -6.07
N TYR A 478 2.81 -14.38 -6.67
CA TYR A 478 1.46 -14.93 -6.79
C TYR A 478 0.73 -14.53 -8.08
N GLU A 479 -0.30 -15.32 -8.42
CA GLU A 479 -1.16 -15.09 -9.59
C GLU A 479 -1.96 -13.79 -9.49
N GLU A 480 -2.43 -13.26 -10.61
CA GLU A 480 -3.15 -11.99 -10.70
C GLU A 480 -4.43 -11.96 -9.83
N GLN A 481 -4.66 -10.87 -9.11
CA GLN A 481 -5.82 -10.70 -8.22
C GLN A 481 -6.88 -9.76 -8.83
N VAL A 482 -8.15 -10.02 -8.53
CA VAL A 482 -9.31 -9.36 -9.16
C VAL A 482 -10.33 -8.80 -8.16
N GLY A 483 -11.11 -7.82 -8.63
CA GLY A 483 -12.15 -7.10 -7.89
C GLY A 483 -11.70 -5.75 -7.31
N PHE A 484 -10.43 -5.38 -7.47
CA PHE A 484 -9.60 -4.92 -6.35
C PHE A 484 -10.01 -3.59 -5.66
N GLY A 485 -9.98 -3.59 -4.33
CA GLY A 485 -10.49 -2.53 -3.44
C GLY A 485 -9.85 -1.16 -3.65
N TRP A 486 -8.52 -1.05 -3.67
CA TRP A 486 -7.88 0.25 -3.97
C TRP A 486 -8.17 0.73 -5.40
N SER A 487 -8.41 -0.17 -6.35
CA SER A 487 -8.53 0.19 -7.77
C SER A 487 -9.90 0.82 -7.92
N ASN A 488 -10.89 0.17 -7.32
CA ASN A 488 -12.23 0.70 -7.15
C ASN A 488 -12.22 2.05 -6.41
N GLY A 489 -11.53 2.14 -5.28
CA GLY A 489 -11.44 3.34 -4.46
C GLY A 489 -10.83 4.55 -5.18
N VAL A 490 -9.69 4.36 -5.83
CA VAL A 490 -9.01 5.41 -6.63
C VAL A 490 -9.83 5.82 -7.84
N LEU A 491 -10.52 4.89 -8.51
CA LEU A 491 -11.42 5.23 -9.62
C LEU A 491 -12.55 6.16 -9.15
N PHE A 492 -13.17 5.88 -8.01
CA PHE A 492 -14.19 6.77 -7.45
C PHE A 492 -13.60 8.12 -7.04
N ALA A 493 -12.40 8.17 -6.47
CA ALA A 493 -11.72 9.43 -6.17
C ALA A 493 -11.51 10.28 -7.44
N PHE A 494 -11.00 9.69 -8.53
CA PHE A 494 -10.83 10.39 -9.79
C PHE A 494 -12.16 10.80 -10.44
N MET A 495 -13.17 9.92 -10.42
CA MET A 495 -14.52 10.25 -10.90
C MET A 495 -15.15 11.39 -10.09
N ASN A 496 -14.87 11.48 -8.79
CA ASN A 496 -15.32 12.59 -7.95
C ASN A 496 -14.63 13.90 -8.29
N ASP A 497 -13.32 13.86 -8.48
CA ASP A 497 -12.49 15.04 -8.71
C ASP A 497 -12.67 15.65 -10.10
N TYR A 498 -13.01 14.82 -11.09
CA TYR A 498 -13.05 15.19 -12.51
C TYR A 498 -14.34 14.76 -13.20
N ALA A 499 -15.44 14.67 -12.45
CA ALA A 499 -16.75 14.18 -12.92
C ALA A 499 -17.26 14.86 -14.22
N ASP A 500 -16.91 16.13 -14.39
CA ASP A 500 -17.33 17.02 -15.47
C ASP A 500 -16.42 16.96 -16.71
N ARG A 501 -15.21 16.38 -16.58
CA ARG A 501 -14.15 16.38 -17.59
C ARG A 501 -13.70 15.00 -18.06
N LEU A 502 -13.89 13.96 -17.25
CA LEU A 502 -13.50 12.59 -17.60
C LEU A 502 -14.33 12.07 -18.78
N GLU A 503 -13.64 11.57 -19.80
CA GLU A 503 -14.24 11.01 -21.00
C GLU A 503 -13.52 9.71 -21.42
N PRO A 504 -14.26 8.68 -21.90
CA PRO A 504 -13.66 7.49 -22.49
C PRO A 504 -12.69 7.82 -23.63
N PHE A 505 -11.65 7.00 -23.80
CA PHE A 505 -10.77 7.09 -24.96
C PHE A 505 -11.60 6.95 -26.23
N SER A 506 -11.46 7.93 -27.14
CA SER A 506 -12.02 7.80 -28.48
C SER A 506 -11.47 6.52 -29.13
N PRO A 507 -12.27 5.77 -29.92
CA PRO A 507 -11.84 4.52 -30.53
C PRO A 507 -10.51 4.63 -31.30
N ASP A 508 -10.20 5.80 -31.87
CA ASP A 508 -8.96 6.07 -32.60
C ASP A 508 -7.71 6.19 -31.71
N LYS A 509 -7.87 6.51 -30.42
CA LYS A 509 -6.77 6.60 -29.42
C LYS A 509 -6.38 5.24 -28.83
N ILE A 510 -7.17 4.19 -29.10
CA ILE A 510 -6.90 2.81 -28.66
C ILE A 510 -5.91 2.11 -29.60
N ARG A 511 -5.54 2.73 -30.74
CA ARG A 511 -4.47 2.23 -31.61
C ARG A 511 -3.14 2.29 -30.87
N THR A 512 -2.78 1.17 -30.26
CA THR A 512 -1.42 0.90 -29.81
C THR A 512 -0.48 1.14 -30.99
N PRO A 513 0.53 2.03 -30.86
CA PRO A 513 1.57 2.10 -31.87
C PRO A 513 2.22 0.69 -31.97
N PRO A 514 2.62 0.25 -33.18
CA PRO A 514 3.39 -0.97 -33.30
C PRO A 514 4.64 -0.84 -32.43
N ILE A 515 4.79 -1.77 -31.47
CA ILE A 515 5.97 -1.83 -30.62
C ILE A 515 7.12 -2.31 -31.52
N GLN A 516 8.12 -1.46 -31.75
CA GLN A 516 9.47 -1.97 -32.00
C GLN A 516 9.93 -2.60 -30.69
N ASP A 517 10.08 -3.91 -30.66
CA ASP A 517 10.79 -4.62 -29.60
C ASP A 517 12.24 -4.10 -29.59
N HIS A 518 12.51 -3.01 -28.87
CA HIS A 518 13.86 -2.62 -28.53
C HIS A 518 14.36 -3.52 -27.40
N ASN A 519 14.53 -4.79 -27.73
CA ASN A 519 15.22 -5.77 -26.91
C ASN A 519 16.50 -6.28 -27.60
N ASN A 520 17.04 -5.58 -28.61
CA ASN A 520 18.26 -6.04 -29.29
C ASN A 520 19.38 -5.03 -29.59
N ASP A 521 19.26 -3.71 -29.37
CA ASP A 521 20.31 -2.76 -29.82
C ASP A 521 20.96 -1.89 -28.72
N ALA A 522 20.78 -2.18 -27.43
CA ALA A 522 21.53 -1.51 -26.35
C ALA A 522 22.74 -2.34 -25.83
N LEU A 523 23.23 -3.30 -26.63
CA LEU A 523 24.45 -4.06 -26.38
C LEU A 523 25.34 -4.09 -27.63
N SER A 524 25.66 -2.92 -28.17
CA SER A 524 26.85 -2.73 -29.02
C SER A 524 27.29 -1.26 -29.03
N THR A 525 28.01 -0.85 -27.99
CA THR A 525 29.34 -0.16 -27.98
C THR A 525 29.58 0.43 -26.60
#